data_AF-A0AAU0XFK5-F1
#
_entry.id   AF-A0AAU0XFK5-F1
#
_cell.length_a   1.000
_cell.length_b   1.000
_cell.length_c   1.000
_cell.angle_alpha   90.00
_cell.angle_beta   90.00
_cell.angle_gamma   90.00
#
_symmetry.space_group_name_H-M   'P 1'
#
loop_
_entity.id
_entity.type
_entity.pdbx_description
1 polymer ?
#
loop_
_entity_poly.entity_id
_entity_poly.type
_entity_poly.pdbx_seq_one_letter_code
_entity_poly.pdbx_strand_id
1 'polypeptide(L)'
;MTLPTDPALPPGRPPLSRPGRKLGPINDNVGSTHRAWLDPMREAYLGSGLTLNELSGNIRIAKSKLSELLRGLGLYPRWEIVLSLSMELRLPDWPLYRLWRLAAVEEAHKTCQWIERSSEKAALSTASTPPLDHVAFRQLVEEYYSRYAQCFLSDDQRDVAVDHCFDILWLRWNDALSSPDTRRFAWTVMRATVMARTPHIDGRPNLADAAFDTVALHSSSTPADHMYQLTESLHLFKAISRLPDNQLDVTVLRHLCGMNDRAVSALLGVSLASVRSDERHALRFLENLICPPPTTEGNTA
;
A
#
# COMPACT_ATOMS: atom_id res chain seq x y z
N MET A 1 12.79 -65.59 -46.82
CA MET A 1 12.12 -65.19 -45.56
C MET A 1 12.96 -64.11 -44.92
N THR A 2 12.48 -62.88 -44.99
CA THR A 2 13.16 -61.63 -44.59
C THR A 2 12.80 -61.27 -43.15
N LEU A 3 13.80 -60.96 -42.31
CA LEU A 3 13.61 -60.43 -40.96
C LEU A 3 13.08 -58.98 -41.02
N PRO A 4 12.17 -58.56 -40.12
CA PRO A 4 11.70 -57.19 -40.07
C PRO A 4 12.66 -56.27 -39.30
N THR A 5 12.89 -55.11 -39.88
CA THR A 5 13.69 -53.99 -39.36
C THR A 5 12.85 -53.17 -38.39
N ASP A 6 13.35 -52.94 -37.17
CA ASP A 6 12.74 -52.06 -36.17
C ASP A 6 12.96 -50.57 -36.53
N PRO A 7 11.99 -49.67 -36.38
CA PRO A 7 12.16 -48.26 -36.74
C PRO A 7 12.89 -47.49 -35.62
N ALA A 8 13.78 -46.59 -36.04
CA ALA A 8 14.54 -45.72 -35.15
C ALA A 8 13.63 -44.75 -34.35
N LEU A 9 13.88 -44.64 -33.05
CA LEU A 9 13.25 -43.64 -32.17
C LEU A 9 13.60 -42.20 -32.59
N PRO A 10 12.66 -41.24 -32.49
CA PRO A 10 12.93 -39.83 -32.76
C PRO A 10 13.82 -39.20 -31.67
N PRO A 11 14.59 -38.16 -32.00
CA PRO A 11 15.49 -37.51 -31.05
C PRO A 11 14.72 -36.91 -29.87
N GLY A 12 15.18 -37.24 -28.67
CA GLY A 12 14.57 -36.86 -27.41
C GLY A 12 14.37 -35.35 -27.27
N ARG A 13 13.16 -34.98 -26.85
CA ARG A 13 12.80 -33.64 -26.39
C ARG A 13 13.84 -33.16 -25.35
N PRO A 14 14.32 -31.91 -25.40
CA PRO A 14 15.25 -31.40 -24.41
C PRO A 14 14.66 -31.56 -23.00
N PRO A 15 15.48 -31.92 -21.99
CA PRO A 15 14.97 -32.16 -20.66
C PRO A 15 14.30 -30.88 -20.13
N LEU A 16 13.05 -31.03 -19.67
CA LEU A 16 12.37 -30.00 -18.91
C LEU A 16 13.26 -29.65 -17.71
N SER A 17 13.82 -28.44 -17.71
CA SER A 17 14.66 -27.91 -16.65
C SER A 17 13.97 -28.14 -15.31
N ARG A 18 14.62 -28.90 -14.42
CA ARG A 18 14.07 -29.20 -13.08
C ARG A 18 13.73 -27.87 -12.39
N PRO A 19 12.51 -27.72 -11.82
CA PRO A 19 12.15 -26.49 -11.13
C PRO A 19 13.17 -26.20 -10.04
N GLY A 20 13.84 -25.05 -10.13
CA GLY A 20 14.74 -24.59 -9.08
C GLY A 20 14.01 -24.50 -7.74
N ARG A 21 14.76 -24.60 -6.63
CA ARG A 21 14.20 -24.42 -5.28
C ARG A 21 13.36 -23.14 -5.21
N LYS A 22 12.12 -23.26 -4.74
CA LYS A 22 11.18 -22.13 -4.62
C LYS A 22 11.77 -21.02 -3.74
N LEU A 23 11.59 -19.78 -4.16
CA LEU A 23 12.03 -18.59 -3.44
C LEU A 23 11.25 -18.48 -2.12
N GLY A 24 11.97 -18.40 -0.98
CA GLY A 24 11.34 -18.22 0.34
C GLY A 24 10.58 -16.90 0.48
N PRO A 25 9.78 -16.72 1.54
CA PRO A 25 9.02 -15.49 1.77
C PRO A 25 9.94 -14.28 1.99
N ILE A 26 9.37 -13.07 1.87
CA ILE A 26 10.04 -11.83 2.29
C ILE A 26 10.18 -11.86 3.82
N ASN A 27 11.30 -11.36 4.32
CA ASN A 27 11.55 -11.31 5.75
C ASN A 27 10.53 -10.40 6.47
N ASP A 28 10.07 -10.83 7.64
CA ASP A 28 9.03 -10.11 8.41
C ASP A 28 9.48 -8.72 8.88
N ASN A 29 10.79 -8.48 9.00
CA ASN A 29 11.38 -7.20 9.40
C ASN A 29 11.44 -6.17 8.26
N VAL A 30 11.08 -6.56 7.03
CA VAL A 30 11.04 -5.62 5.89
C VAL A 30 9.79 -4.75 6.04
N GLY A 31 10.00 -3.45 6.20
CA GLY A 31 8.92 -2.49 6.38
C GLY A 31 8.13 -2.24 5.09
N SER A 32 7.07 -1.45 5.23
CA SER A 32 6.10 -1.18 4.17
C SER A 32 6.68 -0.38 3.00
N THR A 33 7.58 0.57 3.24
CA THR A 33 8.21 1.39 2.22
C THR A 33 9.20 0.54 1.39
N HIS A 34 9.95 -0.37 2.01
CA HIS A 34 10.79 -1.32 1.27
C HIS A 34 9.94 -2.34 0.50
N ARG A 35 8.86 -2.86 1.11
CA ARG A 35 7.91 -3.75 0.42
C ARG A 35 7.26 -3.10 -0.80
N ALA A 36 7.03 -1.78 -0.78
CA ALA A 36 6.38 -1.06 -1.87
C ALA A 36 7.00 -1.28 -3.26
N TRP A 37 8.33 -1.40 -3.35
CA TRP A 37 9.02 -1.75 -4.60
C TRP A 37 9.40 -3.23 -4.69
N LEU A 38 9.66 -3.87 -3.54
CA LEU A 38 10.10 -5.26 -3.50
C LEU A 38 8.99 -6.24 -3.86
N ASP A 39 7.75 -6.00 -3.40
CA ASP A 39 6.61 -6.86 -3.69
C ASP A 39 6.31 -6.90 -5.21
N PRO A 40 6.14 -5.77 -5.93
CA PRO A 40 5.93 -5.80 -7.37
C PRO A 40 7.10 -6.43 -8.13
N MET A 41 8.34 -6.18 -7.70
CA MET A 41 9.51 -6.80 -8.31
C MET A 41 9.50 -8.33 -8.15
N ARG A 42 9.14 -8.79 -6.96
CA ARG A 42 9.03 -10.22 -6.67
C ARG A 42 7.86 -10.86 -7.40
N GLU A 43 6.72 -10.20 -7.49
CA GLU A 43 5.55 -10.65 -8.26
C GLU A 43 5.89 -10.78 -9.75
N ALA A 44 6.54 -9.76 -10.33
CA ALA A 44 7.02 -9.80 -11.71
C ALA A 44 8.02 -10.94 -11.95
N TYR A 45 8.95 -11.17 -11.01
CA TYR A 45 9.84 -12.33 -11.07
C TYR A 45 9.06 -13.66 -11.08
N LEU A 46 8.13 -13.85 -10.14
CA LEU A 46 7.35 -15.08 -10.05
C LEU A 46 6.45 -15.29 -11.28
N GLY A 47 5.94 -14.21 -11.88
CA GLY A 47 5.13 -14.24 -13.10
C GLY A 47 5.94 -14.44 -14.39
N SER A 48 7.24 -14.10 -14.39
CA SER A 48 8.10 -14.19 -15.58
C SER A 48 8.39 -15.63 -16.04
N GLY A 49 8.24 -16.61 -15.14
CA GLY A 49 8.63 -18.00 -15.39
C GLY A 49 10.14 -18.25 -15.34
N LEU A 50 10.97 -17.22 -15.11
CA LEU A 50 12.43 -17.35 -15.03
C LEU A 50 12.86 -18.07 -13.74
N THR A 51 13.85 -18.94 -13.86
CA THR A 51 14.56 -19.49 -12.70
C THR A 51 15.54 -18.46 -12.14
N LEU A 52 15.86 -18.58 -10.84
CA LEU A 52 16.92 -17.76 -10.23
C LEU A 52 18.28 -17.91 -10.93
N ASN A 53 18.54 -19.04 -11.60
CA ASN A 53 19.78 -19.25 -12.35
C ASN A 53 19.80 -18.43 -13.64
N GLU A 54 18.69 -18.43 -14.40
CA GLU A 54 18.57 -17.65 -15.64
C GLU A 54 18.66 -16.16 -15.33
N LEU A 55 17.90 -15.69 -14.34
CA LEU A 55 17.92 -14.28 -13.94
C LEU A 55 19.31 -13.84 -13.43
N SER A 56 19.96 -14.69 -12.62
CA SER A 56 21.34 -14.48 -12.14
C SER A 56 22.34 -14.38 -13.30
N GLY A 57 22.18 -15.20 -14.35
CA GLY A 57 23.01 -15.17 -15.55
C GLY A 57 22.82 -13.89 -16.37
N ASN A 58 21.57 -13.47 -16.56
CA ASN A 58 21.22 -12.30 -17.38
C ASN A 58 21.76 -11.00 -16.78
N ILE A 59 21.59 -10.81 -15.47
CA ILE A 59 22.05 -9.59 -14.76
C ILE A 59 23.48 -9.70 -14.21
N ARG A 60 24.13 -10.86 -14.36
CA ARG A 60 25.50 -11.17 -13.88
C ARG A 60 25.71 -10.96 -12.37
N ILE A 61 24.75 -11.38 -11.56
CA ILE A 61 24.83 -11.32 -10.08
C ILE A 61 24.77 -12.73 -9.51
N ALA A 62 25.50 -13.01 -8.43
CA ALA A 62 25.46 -14.30 -7.77
C ALA A 62 24.04 -14.69 -7.34
N LYS A 63 23.63 -15.93 -7.63
CA LYS A 63 22.31 -16.49 -7.29
C LYS A 63 21.92 -16.30 -5.82
N SER A 64 22.87 -16.50 -4.90
CA SER A 64 22.65 -16.31 -3.46
C SER A 64 22.26 -14.86 -3.16
N LYS A 65 22.98 -13.91 -3.74
CA LYS A 65 22.74 -12.47 -3.56
C LYS A 65 21.39 -12.03 -4.14
N LEU A 66 21.03 -12.56 -5.31
CA LEU A 66 19.72 -12.34 -5.91
C LEU A 66 18.60 -12.89 -5.02
N SER A 67 18.76 -14.09 -4.46
CA SER A 67 17.79 -14.67 -3.54
C SER A 67 17.69 -13.93 -2.20
N GLU A 68 18.76 -13.30 -1.73
CA GLU A 68 18.72 -12.41 -0.55
C GLU A 68 17.91 -11.15 -0.85
N LEU A 69 18.21 -10.48 -1.97
CA LEU A 69 17.53 -9.27 -2.41
C LEU A 69 16.02 -9.50 -2.54
N LEU A 70 15.58 -10.53 -3.27
CA LEU A 70 14.16 -10.83 -3.49
C LEU A 70 13.41 -11.33 -2.24
N ARG A 71 14.11 -11.46 -1.11
CA ARG A 71 13.53 -11.73 0.22
C ARG A 71 13.70 -10.55 1.18
N GLY A 72 14.27 -9.45 0.73
CA GLY A 72 14.59 -8.29 1.57
C GLY A 72 15.61 -8.61 2.67
N LEU A 73 16.53 -9.53 2.42
CA LEU A 73 17.58 -9.93 3.37
C LEU A 73 18.92 -9.24 3.06
N GLY A 74 19.67 -8.98 4.13
CA GLY A 74 21.01 -8.41 4.05
C GLY A 74 20.99 -6.89 3.87
N LEU A 75 22.04 -6.37 3.24
CA LEU A 75 22.18 -4.92 3.01
C LEU A 75 21.19 -4.43 1.96
N TYR A 76 20.67 -3.22 2.19
CA TYR A 76 19.83 -2.53 1.22
C TYR A 76 20.50 -2.42 -0.15
N PRO A 77 19.83 -2.83 -1.24
CA PRO A 77 20.48 -2.97 -2.54
C PRO A 77 20.82 -1.61 -3.15
N ARG A 78 21.93 -1.61 -3.89
CA ARG A 78 22.32 -0.49 -4.75
C ARG A 78 21.36 -0.38 -5.93
N TRP A 79 21.05 0.85 -6.36
CA TRP A 79 20.12 1.10 -7.46
C TRP A 79 20.53 0.41 -8.76
N GLU A 80 21.82 0.30 -9.09
CA GLU A 80 22.27 -0.36 -10.32
C GLU A 80 21.84 -1.83 -10.39
N ILE A 81 21.74 -2.50 -9.24
CA ILE A 81 21.24 -3.87 -9.15
C ILE A 81 19.74 -3.91 -9.39
N VAL A 82 19.00 -3.01 -8.75
CA VAL A 82 17.53 -2.91 -8.85
C VAL A 82 17.11 -2.54 -10.28
N LEU A 83 17.83 -1.61 -10.93
CA LEU A 83 17.63 -1.23 -12.32
C LEU A 83 17.94 -2.40 -13.29
N SER A 84 19.01 -3.15 -13.05
CA SER A 84 19.32 -4.32 -13.89
C SER A 84 18.20 -5.37 -13.82
N LEU A 85 17.62 -5.54 -12.63
CA LEU A 85 16.46 -6.42 -12.43
C LEU A 85 15.19 -5.87 -13.08
N SER A 86 14.92 -4.57 -12.97
CA SER A 86 13.73 -3.96 -13.55
C SER A 86 13.72 -4.07 -15.07
N MET A 87 14.87 -3.86 -15.73
CA MET A 87 15.00 -4.02 -17.16
C MET A 87 14.69 -5.46 -17.61
N GLU A 88 15.22 -6.46 -16.90
CA GLU A 88 14.99 -7.87 -17.21
C GLU A 88 13.51 -8.27 -16.96
N LEU A 89 12.91 -7.75 -15.89
CA LEU A 89 11.53 -8.02 -15.51
C LEU A 89 10.51 -7.07 -16.18
N ARG A 90 10.98 -6.14 -17.01
CA ARG A 90 10.17 -5.14 -17.74
C ARG A 90 9.29 -4.27 -16.84
N LEU A 91 9.82 -3.87 -15.70
CA LEU A 91 9.15 -2.95 -14.77
C LEU A 91 9.46 -1.49 -15.12
N PRO A 92 8.50 -0.56 -14.92
CA PRO A 92 8.75 0.87 -15.07
C PRO A 92 9.86 1.37 -14.12
N ASP A 93 10.92 1.95 -14.69
CA ASP A 93 12.12 2.31 -13.91
C ASP A 93 11.92 3.53 -12.99
N TRP A 94 11.21 4.56 -13.44
CA TRP A 94 11.07 5.81 -12.67
C TRP A 94 10.26 5.66 -11.37
N PRO A 95 9.02 5.11 -11.36
CA PRO A 95 8.32 4.90 -10.11
C PRO A 95 9.09 3.92 -9.21
N LEU A 96 9.71 2.89 -9.78
CA LEU A 96 10.57 1.97 -9.03
C LEU A 96 11.74 2.70 -8.35
N TYR A 97 12.38 3.65 -9.03
CA TYR A 97 13.44 4.48 -8.46
C TYR A 97 12.93 5.34 -7.30
N ARG A 98 11.78 6.00 -7.45
CA ARG A 98 11.19 6.81 -6.38
C ARG A 98 10.90 5.98 -5.13
N LEU A 99 10.30 4.81 -5.31
CA LEU A 99 10.01 3.87 -4.21
C LEU A 99 11.29 3.32 -3.57
N TRP A 100 12.27 2.91 -4.37
CA TRP A 100 13.58 2.47 -3.87
C TRP A 100 14.29 3.58 -3.09
N ARG A 101 14.22 4.83 -3.57
CA ARG A 101 14.83 5.97 -2.88
C ARG A 101 14.14 6.26 -1.55
N LEU A 102 12.81 6.23 -1.51
CA LEU A 102 12.06 6.47 -0.28
C LEU A 102 12.39 5.43 0.79
N ALA A 103 12.40 4.14 0.43
CA ALA A 103 12.80 3.05 1.33
C ALA A 103 14.27 3.16 1.79
N ALA A 104 15.15 3.66 0.92
CA ALA A 104 16.54 3.90 1.29
C ALA A 104 16.66 4.91 2.44
N VAL A 105 15.84 5.96 2.42
CA VAL A 105 15.84 7.02 3.43
C VAL A 105 15.11 6.57 4.70
N GLU A 106 13.86 6.13 4.57
CA GLU A 106 12.96 5.89 5.70
C GLU A 106 13.36 4.65 6.51
N GLU A 107 13.67 3.54 5.86
CA GLU A 107 13.91 2.25 6.53
C GLU A 107 15.39 1.88 6.59
N ALA A 108 16.14 2.11 5.51
CA ALA A 108 17.55 1.73 5.45
C ALA A 108 18.50 2.83 5.96
N HIS A 109 17.95 3.98 6.36
CA HIS A 109 18.62 5.15 6.91
C HIS A 109 19.86 5.57 6.10
N LYS A 110 19.72 5.59 4.77
CA LYS A 110 20.79 6.00 3.84
C LYS A 110 20.83 7.51 3.68
N THR A 111 22.05 8.04 3.57
CA THR A 111 22.29 9.47 3.33
C THR A 111 22.05 9.83 1.88
N CYS A 112 21.73 11.10 1.60
CA CYS A 112 21.59 11.61 0.23
C CYS A 112 22.83 11.31 -0.63
N GLN A 113 24.03 11.50 -0.07
CA GLN A 113 25.28 11.18 -0.77
C GLN A 113 25.39 9.70 -1.13
N TRP A 114 24.89 8.79 -0.28
CA TRP A 114 24.89 7.35 -0.61
C TRP A 114 23.93 7.05 -1.76
N ILE A 115 22.76 7.69 -1.76
CA ILE A 115 21.72 7.54 -2.80
C ILE A 115 22.27 8.05 -4.13
N GLU A 116 22.80 9.28 -4.16
CA GLU A 116 23.39 9.89 -5.35
C GLU A 116 24.47 9.01 -5.96
N ARG A 117 25.44 8.54 -5.15
CA ARG A 117 26.49 7.63 -5.61
C ARG A 117 25.96 6.29 -6.12
N SER A 118 24.84 5.81 -5.58
CA SER A 118 24.20 4.59 -6.06
C SER A 118 23.40 4.80 -7.34
N SER A 119 22.97 6.03 -7.63
CA SER A 119 22.20 6.36 -8.83
C SER A 119 23.03 7.03 -9.91
N GLU A 120 24.25 7.46 -9.63
CA GLU A 120 25.08 8.34 -10.47
C GLU A 120 25.23 7.82 -11.91
N LYS A 121 25.50 6.52 -12.06
CA LYS A 121 25.65 5.89 -13.39
C LYS A 121 24.33 5.65 -14.13
N ALA A 122 23.22 5.67 -13.40
CA ALA A 122 21.89 5.29 -13.90
C ALA A 122 20.92 6.48 -14.04
N ALA A 123 21.18 7.60 -13.38
CA ALA A 123 20.29 8.76 -13.28
C ALA A 123 20.01 9.45 -14.62
N LEU A 124 20.88 9.26 -15.62
CA LEU A 124 20.74 9.87 -16.95
C LEU A 124 19.68 9.19 -17.84
N SER A 125 19.14 8.03 -17.46
CA SER A 125 18.23 7.24 -18.31
C SER A 125 16.84 7.02 -17.71
N THR A 126 16.59 7.40 -16.45
CA THR A 126 15.43 6.89 -15.69
C THR A 126 14.21 7.80 -15.68
N ALA A 127 14.26 9.03 -16.20
CA ALA A 127 13.11 9.93 -16.19
C ALA A 127 12.06 9.53 -17.25
N SER A 128 11.11 8.68 -16.85
CA SER A 128 9.93 8.32 -17.63
C SER A 128 8.73 9.16 -17.20
N THR A 129 7.79 9.44 -18.09
CA THR A 129 6.53 10.11 -17.75
C THR A 129 5.45 9.07 -17.37
N PRO A 130 4.57 9.37 -16.40
CA PRO A 130 3.49 8.45 -16.07
C PRO A 130 2.52 8.24 -17.24
N PRO A 131 1.87 7.07 -17.33
CA PRO A 131 0.78 6.84 -18.27
C PRO A 131 -0.30 7.92 -18.17
N LEU A 132 -0.89 8.33 -19.30
CA LEU A 132 -1.85 9.44 -19.34
C LEU A 132 -3.09 9.19 -18.47
N ASP A 133 -3.57 7.95 -18.46
CA ASP A 133 -4.68 7.48 -17.65
C ASP A 133 -4.36 7.44 -16.15
N HIS A 134 -3.11 7.13 -15.77
CA HIS A 134 -2.63 7.30 -14.39
C HIS A 134 -2.62 8.78 -13.98
N VAL A 135 -2.14 9.68 -14.84
CA VAL A 135 -2.16 11.13 -14.58
C VAL A 135 -3.59 11.64 -14.42
N ALA A 136 -4.50 11.26 -15.33
CA ALA A 136 -5.90 11.63 -15.26
C ALA A 136 -6.58 11.08 -13.99
N PHE A 137 -6.26 9.85 -13.61
CA PHE A 137 -6.74 9.24 -12.37
C PHE A 137 -6.27 10.03 -11.14
N ARG A 138 -4.97 10.37 -11.07
CA ARG A 138 -4.41 11.19 -9.99
C ARG A 138 -5.14 12.51 -9.85
N GLN A 139 -5.30 13.26 -10.95
CA GLN A 139 -6.02 14.54 -10.95
C GLN A 139 -7.46 14.44 -10.44
N LEU A 140 -8.13 13.30 -10.65
CA LEU A 140 -9.49 13.07 -10.18
C LEU A 140 -9.58 12.83 -8.67
N VAL A 141 -8.61 12.11 -8.09
CA VAL A 141 -8.73 11.54 -6.73
C VAL A 141 -7.78 12.11 -5.69
N GLU A 142 -6.73 12.80 -6.11
CA GLU A 142 -5.64 13.26 -5.24
C GLU A 142 -6.14 14.11 -4.06
N GLU A 143 -7.06 15.06 -4.30
CA GLU A 143 -7.62 15.88 -3.23
C GLU A 143 -8.35 15.04 -2.17
N TYR A 144 -9.14 14.05 -2.59
CA TYR A 144 -9.85 13.17 -1.66
C TYR A 144 -8.90 12.26 -0.89
N TYR A 145 -7.83 11.80 -1.54
CA TYR A 145 -6.77 11.01 -0.90
C TYR A 145 -6.04 11.85 0.16
N SER A 146 -5.68 13.10 -0.17
CA SER A 146 -5.07 14.02 0.78
C SER A 146 -5.96 14.31 1.99
N ARG A 147 -7.26 14.54 1.78
CA ARG A 147 -8.23 14.75 2.88
C ARG A 147 -8.35 13.53 3.78
N TYR A 148 -8.41 12.33 3.21
CA TYR A 148 -8.46 11.10 4.01
C TYR A 148 -7.17 10.91 4.81
N ALA A 149 -6.01 11.08 4.17
CA ALA A 149 -4.71 10.93 4.84
C ALA A 149 -4.51 11.96 5.96
N GLN A 150 -5.00 13.20 5.80
CA GLN A 150 -4.95 14.24 6.84
C GLN A 150 -5.63 13.82 8.15
N CYS A 151 -6.64 12.94 8.10
CA CYS A 151 -7.31 12.48 9.31
C CYS A 151 -6.41 11.60 10.21
N PHE A 152 -5.28 11.13 9.70
CA PHE A 152 -4.38 10.20 10.39
C PHE A 152 -2.93 10.67 10.49
N LEU A 153 -2.52 11.59 9.60
CA LEU A 153 -1.13 11.97 9.40
C LEU A 153 -0.97 13.49 9.45
N SER A 154 0.19 13.96 9.91
CA SER A 154 0.59 15.36 9.77
C SER A 154 0.78 15.74 8.29
N ASP A 155 0.79 17.03 7.98
CA ASP A 155 0.89 17.55 6.61
C ASP A 155 2.06 16.95 5.81
N ASP A 156 3.27 16.92 6.40
CA ASP A 156 4.46 16.35 5.74
C ASP A 156 4.28 14.84 5.47
N GLN A 157 3.70 14.11 6.43
CA GLN A 157 3.47 12.67 6.31
C GLN A 157 2.34 12.35 5.32
N ARG A 158 1.31 13.20 5.27
CA ARG A 158 0.21 13.14 4.30
C ARG A 158 0.77 13.25 2.89
N ASP A 159 1.54 14.29 2.61
CA ASP A 159 2.04 14.56 1.27
C ASP A 159 2.96 13.42 0.78
N VAL A 160 3.85 12.94 1.66
CA VAL A 160 4.68 11.76 1.38
C VAL A 160 3.81 10.52 1.14
N ALA A 161 2.77 10.27 1.94
CA ALA A 161 1.91 9.10 1.78
C ALA A 161 1.12 9.12 0.46
N VAL A 162 0.60 10.28 0.07
CA VAL A 162 -0.16 10.45 -1.19
C VAL A 162 0.76 10.26 -2.39
N ASP A 163 1.94 10.90 -2.40
CA ASP A 163 2.93 10.72 -3.46
C ASP A 163 3.39 9.27 -3.56
N HIS A 164 3.67 8.65 -2.42
CA HIS A 164 4.10 7.26 -2.34
C HIS A 164 3.02 6.30 -2.88
N CYS A 165 1.75 6.55 -2.57
CA CYS A 165 0.63 5.80 -3.13
C CYS A 165 0.61 5.89 -4.66
N PHE A 166 0.75 7.10 -5.23
CA PHE A 166 0.73 7.26 -6.68
C PHE A 166 1.96 6.65 -7.36
N ASP A 167 3.13 6.61 -6.71
CA ASP A 167 4.31 5.90 -7.20
C ASP A 167 4.09 4.38 -7.22
N ILE A 168 3.46 3.81 -6.18
CA ILE A 168 3.06 2.39 -6.16
C ILE A 168 2.04 2.11 -7.29
N LEU A 169 1.04 2.97 -7.44
CA LEU A 169 0.02 2.83 -8.49
C LEU A 169 0.62 2.93 -9.87
N TRP A 170 1.62 3.79 -10.09
CA TRP A 170 2.32 3.88 -11.36
C TRP A 170 3.10 2.59 -11.63
N LEU A 171 3.88 2.10 -10.66
CA LEU A 171 4.63 0.85 -10.82
C LEU A 171 3.70 -0.34 -11.15
N ARG A 172 2.50 -0.34 -10.57
CA ARG A 172 1.49 -1.41 -10.69
C ARG A 172 0.30 -1.07 -11.58
N TRP A 173 0.43 -0.08 -12.46
CA TRP A 173 -0.75 0.47 -13.12
C TRP A 173 -1.47 -0.55 -14.00
N ASN A 174 -0.72 -1.42 -14.68
CA ASN A 174 -1.28 -2.52 -15.47
C ASN A 174 -2.08 -3.52 -14.62
N ASP A 175 -1.66 -3.78 -13.37
CA ASP A 175 -2.42 -4.62 -12.44
C ASP A 175 -3.75 -3.94 -12.07
N ALA A 176 -3.71 -2.64 -11.81
CA ALA A 176 -4.89 -1.85 -11.47
C ALA A 176 -5.91 -1.83 -12.62
N LEU A 177 -5.45 -1.68 -13.86
CA LEU A 177 -6.29 -1.74 -15.07
C LEU A 177 -6.84 -3.14 -15.36
N SER A 178 -6.10 -4.19 -14.98
CA SER A 178 -6.52 -5.58 -15.15
C SER A 178 -7.42 -6.07 -14.01
N SER A 179 -7.52 -5.31 -12.91
CA SER A 179 -8.34 -5.66 -11.76
C SER A 179 -9.84 -5.47 -12.04
N PRO A 180 -10.74 -6.18 -11.32
CA PRO A 180 -12.18 -6.03 -11.51
C PRO A 180 -12.71 -4.61 -11.27
N ASP A 181 -12.05 -3.84 -10.40
CA ASP A 181 -12.34 -2.43 -10.17
C ASP A 181 -11.04 -1.68 -9.81
N THR A 182 -10.57 -0.86 -10.75
CA THR A 182 -9.36 -0.04 -10.61
C THR A 182 -9.42 0.93 -9.43
N ARG A 183 -10.60 1.49 -9.10
CA ARG A 183 -10.76 2.42 -7.98
C ARG A 183 -10.61 1.69 -6.66
N ARG A 184 -11.21 0.50 -6.54
CA ARG A 184 -11.04 -0.34 -5.35
C ARG A 184 -9.59 -0.78 -5.16
N PHE A 185 -8.91 -1.16 -6.26
CA PHE A 185 -7.48 -1.47 -6.22
C PHE A 185 -6.69 -0.26 -5.72
N ALA A 186 -6.94 0.92 -6.30
CA ALA A 186 -6.26 2.15 -5.92
C ALA A 186 -6.52 2.57 -4.47
N TRP A 187 -7.76 2.43 -4.01
CA TRP A 187 -8.12 2.68 -2.61
C TRP A 187 -7.36 1.77 -1.65
N THR A 188 -7.25 0.48 -2.00
CA THR A 188 -6.52 -0.49 -1.18
C THR A 188 -5.04 -0.09 -1.01
N VAL A 189 -4.40 0.37 -2.09
CA VAL A 189 -3.03 0.89 -2.05
C VAL A 189 -2.94 2.15 -1.19
N MET A 190 -3.85 3.11 -1.40
CA MET A 190 -3.89 4.35 -0.62
C MET A 190 -4.04 4.08 0.86
N ARG A 191 -5.04 3.28 1.24
CA ARG A 191 -5.32 2.89 2.62
C ARG A 191 -4.13 2.22 3.26
N ALA A 192 -3.53 1.23 2.59
CA ALA A 192 -2.35 0.55 3.11
C ALA A 192 -1.18 1.53 3.33
N THR A 193 -1.00 2.49 2.43
CA THR A 193 0.09 3.49 2.50
C THR A 193 -0.09 4.45 3.66
N VAL A 194 -1.32 4.90 3.93
CA VAL A 194 -1.67 5.74 5.08
C VAL A 194 -1.55 4.96 6.39
N MET A 195 -2.17 3.78 6.47
CA MET A 195 -2.17 2.98 7.69
C MET A 195 -0.76 2.55 8.09
N ALA A 196 0.13 2.27 7.13
CA ALA A 196 1.52 1.95 7.42
C ALA A 196 2.30 3.11 8.10
N ARG A 197 1.85 4.36 7.93
CA ARG A 197 2.43 5.55 8.57
C ARG A 197 1.64 6.02 9.79
N THR A 198 0.42 5.53 9.95
CA THR A 198 -0.47 5.93 11.04
C THR A 198 0.03 5.28 12.34
N PRO A 199 0.27 6.04 13.42
CA PRO A 199 0.55 5.47 14.72
C PRO A 199 -0.60 4.56 15.17
N HIS A 200 -0.29 3.38 15.68
CA HIS A 200 -1.30 2.46 16.20
C HIS A 200 -1.24 2.36 17.72
N ILE A 201 -2.39 2.51 18.38
CA ILE A 201 -2.55 2.33 19.82
C ILE A 201 -3.48 1.12 20.02
N ASP A 202 -2.99 0.10 20.73
CA ASP A 202 -3.70 -1.18 20.92
C ASP A 202 -4.15 -1.84 19.61
N GLY A 203 -3.31 -1.75 18.56
CA GLY A 203 -3.59 -2.30 17.24
C GLY A 203 -4.62 -1.53 16.43
N ARG A 204 -4.98 -0.31 16.83
CA ARG A 204 -5.95 0.55 16.13
C ARG A 204 -5.32 1.87 15.68
N PRO A 205 -5.74 2.44 14.54
CA PRO A 205 -5.19 3.69 14.05
C PRO A 205 -5.48 4.82 15.03
N ASN A 206 -4.48 5.64 15.33
CA ASN A 206 -4.65 6.82 16.16
C ASN A 206 -5.27 7.95 15.33
N LEU A 207 -6.41 8.49 15.77
CA LEU A 207 -7.01 9.70 15.21
C LEU A 207 -7.08 10.85 16.22
N ALA A 208 -6.27 10.81 17.30
CA ALA A 208 -6.32 11.83 18.34
C ALA A 208 -6.06 13.23 17.80
N ASP A 209 -5.15 13.39 16.84
CA ASP A 209 -4.81 14.69 16.27
C ASP A 209 -6.01 15.32 15.55
N ALA A 210 -6.80 14.52 14.85
CA ALA A 210 -8.02 14.99 14.19
C ALA A 210 -9.12 15.45 15.16
N ALA A 211 -9.06 15.06 16.44
CA ALA A 211 -10.00 15.55 17.46
C ALA A 211 -9.79 17.05 17.78
N PHE A 212 -8.59 17.57 17.56
CA PHE A 212 -8.24 18.98 17.80
C PHE A 212 -8.73 19.92 16.71
N ASP A 213 -9.04 19.41 15.52
CA ASP A 213 -9.47 20.21 14.35
C ASP A 213 -11.00 20.17 14.14
N THR A 214 -11.76 19.86 15.19
CA THR A 214 -13.23 19.76 15.09
C THR A 214 -13.89 21.14 15.11
N VAL A 215 -14.92 21.33 14.28
CA VAL A 215 -15.72 22.57 14.24
C VAL A 215 -16.31 22.90 15.61
N ALA A 216 -16.76 21.89 16.36
CA ALA A 216 -17.30 22.05 17.70
C ALA A 216 -16.27 22.68 18.67
N LEU A 217 -15.02 22.22 18.61
CA LEU A 217 -13.95 22.75 19.43
C LEU A 217 -13.63 24.22 19.06
N HIS A 218 -13.54 24.53 17.77
CA HIS A 218 -13.33 25.91 17.29
C HIS A 218 -14.47 26.88 17.65
N SER A 219 -15.68 26.36 17.87
CA SER A 219 -16.85 27.16 18.27
C SER A 219 -17.01 27.35 19.79
N SER A 220 -16.16 26.72 20.60
CA SER A 220 -16.25 26.77 22.06
C SER A 220 -15.93 28.17 22.60
N SER A 221 -16.79 28.71 23.46
CA SER A 221 -16.72 30.11 23.90
C SER A 221 -15.92 30.34 25.19
N THR A 222 -15.78 29.33 26.05
CA THR A 222 -15.05 29.43 27.31
C THR A 222 -13.95 28.37 27.43
N PRO A 223 -12.89 28.61 28.23
CA PRO A 223 -11.85 27.61 28.46
C PRO A 223 -12.38 26.30 29.07
N ALA A 224 -13.43 26.37 29.88
CA ALA A 224 -14.06 25.19 30.48
C ALA A 224 -14.83 24.36 29.43
N ASP A 225 -15.63 25.02 28.59
CA ASP A 225 -16.36 24.37 27.49
C ASP A 225 -15.39 23.75 26.48
N HIS A 226 -14.30 24.46 26.18
CA HIS A 226 -13.25 23.97 25.29
C HIS A 226 -12.61 22.67 25.82
N MET A 227 -12.31 22.59 27.12
CA MET A 227 -11.76 21.36 27.72
C MET A 227 -12.75 20.20 27.70
N TYR A 228 -14.02 20.48 27.98
CA TYR A 228 -15.08 19.47 27.91
C TYR A 228 -15.27 18.95 26.48
N GLN A 229 -15.39 19.86 25.51
CA GLN A 229 -15.53 19.53 24.10
C GLN A 229 -14.34 18.74 23.57
N LEU A 230 -13.11 19.10 23.95
CA LEU A 230 -11.91 18.35 23.56
C LEU A 230 -11.95 16.92 24.12
N THR A 231 -12.36 16.75 25.37
CA THR A 231 -12.49 15.44 26.01
C THR A 231 -13.53 14.57 25.29
N GLU A 232 -14.67 15.17 24.93
CA GLU A 232 -15.71 14.50 24.15
C GLU A 232 -15.22 14.10 22.75
N SER A 233 -14.55 15.01 22.03
CA SER A 233 -13.95 14.72 20.73
C SER A 233 -12.91 13.60 20.81
N LEU A 234 -12.02 13.61 21.81
CA LEU A 234 -11.04 12.53 22.00
C LEU A 234 -11.71 11.17 22.25
N HIS A 235 -12.79 11.14 23.05
CA HIS A 235 -13.56 9.91 23.26
C HIS A 235 -14.24 9.42 21.97
N LEU A 236 -14.85 10.32 21.19
CA LEU A 236 -15.48 9.97 19.92
C LEU A 236 -14.47 9.44 18.90
N PHE A 237 -13.32 10.10 18.72
CA PHE A 237 -12.30 9.66 17.76
C PHE A 237 -11.65 8.34 18.20
N LYS A 238 -11.48 8.12 19.51
CA LYS A 238 -11.09 6.81 20.05
C LYS A 238 -12.15 5.73 19.83
N ALA A 239 -13.44 6.07 19.77
CA ALA A 239 -14.50 5.14 19.42
C ALA A 239 -14.48 4.80 17.92
N ILE A 240 -14.30 5.82 17.06
CA ILE A 240 -14.18 5.68 15.60
C ILE A 240 -13.02 4.75 15.24
N SER A 241 -11.86 4.86 15.91
CA SER A 241 -10.71 3.98 15.64
C SER A 241 -10.96 2.49 15.90
N ARG A 242 -12.05 2.12 16.57
CA ARG A 242 -12.44 0.73 16.85
C ARG A 242 -13.32 0.12 15.78
N LEU A 243 -13.78 0.92 14.81
CA LEU A 243 -14.62 0.44 13.73
C LEU A 243 -13.86 -0.56 12.85
N PRO A 244 -14.54 -1.58 12.29
CA PRO A 244 -14.01 -2.39 11.22
C PRO A 244 -13.54 -1.54 10.04
N ASP A 245 -12.51 -2.00 9.32
CA ASP A 245 -11.84 -1.27 8.24
C ASP A 245 -12.78 -0.52 7.27
N ASN A 246 -13.77 -1.22 6.68
CA ASN A 246 -14.70 -0.60 5.74
C ASN A 246 -15.59 0.47 6.41
N GLN A 247 -16.01 0.21 7.65
CA GLN A 247 -16.84 1.13 8.42
C GLN A 247 -16.05 2.37 8.85
N LEU A 248 -14.77 2.19 9.22
CA LEU A 248 -13.85 3.28 9.50
C LEU A 248 -13.69 4.16 8.26
N ASP A 249 -13.34 3.56 7.11
CA ASP A 249 -13.12 4.30 5.87
C ASP A 249 -14.36 5.12 5.47
N VAL A 250 -15.55 4.48 5.50
CA VAL A 250 -16.82 5.17 5.22
C VAL A 250 -17.07 6.29 6.23
N THR A 251 -16.88 6.04 7.54
CA THR A 251 -17.11 7.04 8.59
C THR A 251 -16.19 8.26 8.41
N VAL A 252 -14.91 8.04 8.16
CA VAL A 252 -13.94 9.12 7.92
C VAL A 252 -14.33 9.92 6.69
N LEU A 253 -14.54 9.27 5.54
CA LEU A 253 -14.83 9.98 4.30
C LEU A 253 -16.16 10.76 4.38
N ARG A 254 -17.18 10.19 5.03
CA ARG A 254 -18.51 10.80 5.16
C ARG A 254 -18.51 11.98 6.14
N HIS A 255 -17.98 11.76 7.34
CA HIS A 255 -18.18 12.68 8.46
C HIS A 255 -16.99 13.58 8.72
N LEU A 256 -15.76 13.12 8.46
CA LEU A 256 -14.54 13.89 8.70
C LEU A 256 -14.13 14.62 7.42
N CYS A 257 -14.27 13.99 6.24
CA CYS A 257 -13.97 14.61 4.96
C CYS A 257 -15.19 15.27 4.27
N GLY A 258 -16.40 15.12 4.84
CA GLY A 258 -17.63 15.77 4.35
C GLY A 258 -18.13 15.26 2.99
N MET A 259 -17.76 14.06 2.55
CA MET A 259 -18.17 13.52 1.25
C MET A 259 -19.60 12.98 1.28
N ASN A 260 -20.31 13.06 0.16
CA ASN A 260 -21.62 12.40 0.01
C ASN A 260 -21.50 10.89 -0.30
N ASP A 261 -22.55 10.10 -0.02
CA ASP A 261 -22.52 8.64 -0.23
C ASP A 261 -22.09 8.21 -1.64
N ARG A 262 -22.49 8.97 -2.67
CA ARG A 262 -22.16 8.64 -4.08
C ARG A 262 -20.67 8.88 -4.35
N ALA A 263 -20.12 9.97 -3.82
CA ALA A 263 -18.69 10.27 -3.93
C ALA A 263 -17.86 9.22 -3.19
N VAL A 264 -18.29 8.79 -2.00
CA VAL A 264 -17.63 7.71 -1.24
C VAL A 264 -17.71 6.38 -2.00
N SER A 265 -18.89 6.02 -2.52
CA SER A 265 -19.08 4.82 -3.33
C SER A 265 -18.16 4.82 -4.56
N ALA A 266 -18.06 5.95 -5.26
CA ALA A 266 -17.18 6.10 -6.40
C ALA A 266 -15.71 5.96 -5.99
N LEU A 267 -15.25 6.67 -4.95
CA LEU A 267 -13.86 6.64 -4.50
C LEU A 267 -13.42 5.24 -4.06
N LEU A 268 -14.23 4.56 -3.25
CA LEU A 268 -13.92 3.24 -2.69
C LEU A 268 -14.05 2.09 -3.71
N GLY A 269 -14.74 2.31 -4.83
CA GLY A 269 -15.08 1.24 -5.77
C GLY A 269 -16.02 0.19 -5.17
N VAL A 270 -17.00 0.63 -4.37
CA VAL A 270 -18.03 -0.23 -3.74
C VAL A 270 -19.43 0.28 -4.05
N SER A 271 -20.45 -0.57 -3.87
CA SER A 271 -21.83 -0.17 -4.15
C SER A 271 -22.34 0.88 -3.17
N LEU A 272 -23.25 1.75 -3.62
CA LEU A 272 -23.93 2.73 -2.76
C LEU A 272 -24.67 2.07 -1.58
N ALA A 273 -25.23 0.87 -1.81
CA ALA A 273 -25.88 0.10 -0.75
C ALA A 273 -24.89 -0.35 0.33
N SER A 274 -23.66 -0.72 -0.06
CA SER A 274 -22.58 -1.07 0.86
C SER A 274 -22.20 0.13 1.72
N VAL A 275 -21.96 1.30 1.12
CA VAL A 275 -21.64 2.55 1.86
C VAL A 275 -22.69 2.85 2.93
N ARG A 276 -23.97 2.84 2.55
CA ARG A 276 -25.08 3.11 3.48
C ARG A 276 -25.23 2.03 4.56
N SER A 277 -24.90 0.78 4.23
CA SER A 277 -24.90 -0.29 5.21
C SER A 277 -23.80 -0.09 6.23
N ASP A 278 -22.56 0.13 5.76
CA ASP A 278 -21.40 0.36 6.60
C ASP A 278 -21.57 1.60 7.49
N GLU A 279 -22.09 2.70 6.96
CA GLU A 279 -22.42 3.92 7.72
C GLU A 279 -23.44 3.62 8.83
N ARG A 280 -24.55 2.95 8.52
CA ARG A 280 -25.57 2.59 9.54
C ARG A 280 -25.06 1.63 10.61
N HIS A 281 -24.12 0.74 10.26
CA HIS A 281 -23.51 -0.16 11.24
C HIS A 281 -22.50 0.57 12.12
N ALA A 282 -21.71 1.48 11.53
CA ALA A 282 -20.79 2.33 12.27
C ALA A 282 -21.52 3.21 13.27
N LEU A 283 -22.58 3.92 12.85
CA LEU A 283 -23.35 4.80 13.73
C LEU A 283 -23.98 4.02 14.90
N ARG A 284 -24.58 2.86 14.64
CA ARG A 284 -25.12 1.99 15.72
C ARG A 284 -24.04 1.52 16.69
N PHE A 285 -22.83 1.22 16.19
CA PHE A 285 -21.72 0.85 17.06
C PHE A 285 -21.29 2.03 17.95
N LEU A 286 -21.16 3.23 17.37
CA LEU A 286 -20.78 4.44 18.10
C LEU A 286 -21.84 4.84 19.13
N GLU A 287 -23.12 4.81 18.77
CA GLU A 287 -24.25 5.05 19.68
C GLU A 287 -24.20 4.12 20.89
N ASN A 288 -24.04 2.81 20.68
CA ASN A 288 -23.97 1.84 21.77
C ASN A 288 -22.75 2.02 22.68
N LEU A 289 -21.64 2.51 22.13
CA LEU A 289 -20.39 2.69 22.87
C LEU A 289 -20.38 4.00 23.69
N ILE A 290 -20.99 5.06 23.16
CA ILE A 290 -21.01 6.39 23.78
C ILE A 290 -22.22 6.53 24.70
N CYS A 291 -23.37 5.99 24.31
CA CYS A 291 -24.62 5.99 25.06
C CYS A 291 -25.05 4.54 25.38
N PRO A 292 -24.37 3.86 26.33
CA PRO A 292 -24.74 2.49 26.67
C PRO A 292 -26.21 2.46 27.11
N PRO A 293 -27.01 1.48 26.65
CA PRO A 293 -28.39 1.36 27.09
C PRO A 293 -28.43 1.24 28.62
N PRO A 294 -29.43 1.83 29.30
CA PRO A 294 -29.55 1.70 30.75
C PRO A 294 -29.54 0.22 31.09
N THR A 295 -28.63 -0.18 31.99
CA THR A 295 -28.52 -1.56 32.46
C THR A 295 -29.90 -1.98 32.92
N THR A 296 -30.55 -2.88 32.19
CA THR A 296 -31.78 -3.50 32.66
C THR A 296 -31.39 -4.26 33.91
N GLU A 297 -31.63 -3.67 35.08
CA GLU A 297 -31.51 -4.36 36.36
C GLU A 297 -32.41 -5.60 36.26
N GLY A 298 -31.76 -6.74 36.07
CA GLY A 298 -32.42 -8.03 36.01
C GLY A 298 -33.08 -8.29 37.36
N ASN A 299 -34.40 -8.46 37.31
CA ASN A 299 -35.26 -9.17 38.25
C ASN A 299 -34.59 -9.60 39.56
N THR A 300 -34.98 -8.92 40.63
CA THR A 300 -35.14 -9.52 41.96
C THR A 300 -35.79 -10.90 41.83
N ALA A 301 -35.05 -11.93 42.24
CA ALA A 301 -35.61 -13.19 42.70
C ALA A 301 -35.70 -13.15 44.23
#